data_AF-A0A834ZN97-F1
#
_entry.id   AF-A0A834ZN97-F1
#
_cell.length_a   1.000
_cell.length_b   1.000
_cell.length_c   1.000
_cell.angle_alpha   90.00
_cell.angle_beta   90.00
_cell.angle_gamma   90.00
#
_symmetry.space_group_name_H-M   'P 1'
#
loop_
_entity.id
_entity.type
_entity.pdbx_description
1 polymer ?
#
loop_
_entity_poly.entity_id
_entity_poly.type
_entity_poly.pdbx_seq_one_letter_code
_entity_poly.pdbx_strand_id
1 'polypeptide(L)'
;MKSKMTLLSPSVFAIFLCFSCLIKRSQAQATTDPSEVRVLNSIFQKWNITAGPLWNISGEPCSGAAINDTSIDDWAFNPAIICNCDFENGSTCHITYLCVSLSLSLSLSRTR
;
A
#
# COMPACT_ATOMS: atom_id res chain seq x y z
N MET A 1 12.51 38.47 -45.93
CA MET A 1 11.47 37.77 -45.13
C MET A 1 11.77 38.04 -43.67
N LYS A 2 10.96 38.87 -42.99
CA LYS A 2 11.16 39.21 -41.57
C LYS A 2 10.23 38.31 -40.75
N SER A 3 10.79 37.24 -40.16
CA SER A 3 10.03 36.38 -39.25
C SER A 3 9.57 37.22 -38.05
N LYS A 4 8.26 37.42 -37.91
CA LYS A 4 7.67 37.94 -36.68
C LYS A 4 7.81 36.87 -35.61
N MET A 5 8.85 37.00 -34.80
CA MET A 5 9.00 36.26 -33.56
C MET A 5 7.94 36.79 -32.59
N THR A 6 6.76 36.17 -32.55
CA THR A 6 5.69 36.53 -31.62
C THR A 6 6.15 36.18 -30.21
N LEU A 7 6.57 37.20 -29.44
CA LEU A 7 6.83 37.07 -28.01
C LEU A 7 5.51 36.68 -27.33
N LEU A 8 5.43 35.45 -26.82
CA LEU A 8 4.30 35.00 -26.01
C LEU A 8 4.19 35.94 -24.79
N SER A 9 2.98 36.46 -24.56
CA SER A 9 2.72 37.36 -23.42
C SER A 9 3.21 36.74 -22.10
N PRO A 10 3.71 37.55 -21.14
CA PRO A 10 4.09 37.07 -19.81
C PRO A 10 3.01 36.21 -19.14
N SER A 11 1.73 36.52 -19.42
CA SER A 11 0.58 35.75 -18.95
C SER A 11 0.56 34.32 -19.50
N VAL A 12 0.91 34.13 -20.77
CA VAL A 12 0.95 32.81 -21.42
C VAL A 12 2.12 31.98 -20.89
N PHE A 13 3.26 32.61 -20.61
CA PHE A 13 4.42 31.95 -20.01
C PHE A 13 4.13 31.51 -18.57
N ALA A 14 3.46 32.36 -17.78
CA ALA A 14 3.03 32.03 -16.44
C ALA A 14 2.03 30.84 -16.41
N ILE A 15 1.11 30.79 -17.38
CA ILE A 15 0.17 29.67 -17.53
C ILE A 15 0.92 28.36 -17.82
N PHE A 16 1.88 28.36 -18.75
CA PHE A 16 2.71 27.18 -19.06
C PHE A 16 3.51 26.68 -17.85
N LEU A 17 4.10 27.59 -17.05
CA LEU A 17 4.81 27.24 -15.83
C LEU A 17 3.85 26.64 -14.78
N CYS A 18 2.66 27.22 -14.59
CA CYS A 18 1.64 26.68 -13.70
C CYS A 18 1.19 25.27 -14.10
N PHE A 19 0.95 25.01 -15.40
CA PHE A 19 0.60 23.68 -15.89
C PHE A 19 1.71 22.65 -15.60
N SER A 20 2.97 23.03 -15.71
CA SER A 20 4.10 22.13 -15.42
C SER A 20 4.19 21.73 -13.92
N CYS A 21 3.72 22.58 -13.00
CA CYS A 21 3.65 22.26 -11.58
C CYS A 21 2.51 21.27 -11.24
N LEU A 22 1.43 21.29 -12.02
CA LEU A 22 0.28 20.39 -11.81
C LEU A 22 0.59 18.95 -12.23
N ILE A 23 1.42 18.75 -13.26
CA ILE A 23 1.79 17.41 -13.76
C ILE A 23 2.72 16.67 -12.79
N LYS A 24 3.42 17.36 -11.89
CA LYS A 24 4.40 16.76 -10.96
C LYS A 24 3.81 16.04 -9.74
N ARG A 25 2.47 15.91 -9.62
CA ARG A 25 1.82 15.38 -8.40
C ARG A 25 1.09 14.04 -8.55
N SER A 26 1.20 13.35 -9.68
CA SER A 26 0.76 11.95 -9.78
C SER A 26 1.95 11.01 -9.74
N GLN A 27 2.67 10.93 -8.62
CA GLN A 27 3.36 9.67 -8.36
C GLN A 27 2.27 8.65 -8.06
N ALA A 28 2.15 7.64 -8.90
CA ALA A 28 1.32 6.49 -8.59
C ALA A 28 1.84 5.91 -7.26
N GLN A 29 0.95 5.78 -6.27
CA GLN A 29 1.26 5.04 -5.05
C GLN A 29 1.71 3.64 -5.46
N ALA A 30 2.81 3.14 -4.89
CA ALA A 30 3.25 1.77 -5.10
C ALA A 30 2.08 0.80 -4.82
N THR A 31 1.88 -0.16 -5.71
CA THR A 31 0.77 -1.12 -5.59
C THR A 31 1.30 -2.52 -5.33
N THR A 32 0.58 -3.29 -4.50
CA THR A 32 0.86 -4.71 -4.34
C THR A 32 0.49 -5.48 -5.60
N ASP A 33 1.30 -6.49 -5.94
CA ASP A 33 0.97 -7.37 -7.06
C ASP A 33 -0.44 -7.99 -6.89
N PRO A 34 -1.35 -7.86 -7.88
CA PRO A 34 -2.72 -8.38 -7.76
C PRO A 34 -2.82 -9.88 -7.48
N SER A 35 -1.82 -10.66 -7.87
CA SER A 35 -1.76 -12.09 -7.59
C SER A 35 -1.49 -12.36 -6.11
N GLU A 36 -0.64 -11.56 -5.46
CA GLU A 36 -0.38 -11.65 -4.02
C GLU A 36 -1.64 -11.27 -3.22
N VAL A 37 -2.34 -10.20 -3.63
CA VAL A 37 -3.62 -9.81 -3.00
C VAL A 37 -4.64 -10.94 -3.08
N ARG A 38 -4.74 -11.61 -4.23
CA ARG A 38 -5.65 -12.75 -4.41
C ARG A 38 -5.26 -13.94 -3.53
N VAL A 39 -3.97 -14.24 -3.43
CA VAL A 39 -3.47 -15.34 -2.58
C VAL A 39 -3.71 -15.03 -1.11
N LEU A 40 -3.42 -13.80 -0.66
CA LEU A 40 -3.66 -13.35 0.71
C LEU A 40 -5.13 -13.50 1.11
N ASN A 41 -6.05 -13.03 0.25
CA ASN A 41 -7.48 -13.17 0.48
C ASN A 41 -7.91 -14.65 0.53
N SER A 42 -7.32 -15.50 -0.31
CA SER A 42 -7.60 -16.95 -0.31
C SER A 42 -7.13 -17.61 0.99
N ILE A 43 -5.99 -17.18 1.54
CA ILE A 43 -5.47 -17.64 2.83
C ILE A 43 -6.44 -17.24 3.96
N PHE A 44 -6.89 -16.00 4.03
CA PHE A 44 -7.81 -15.56 5.07
C PHE A 44 -9.17 -16.22 5.01
N GLN A 45 -9.70 -16.42 3.80
CA GLN A 45 -10.91 -17.21 3.62
C GLN A 45 -10.72 -18.64 4.15
N LYS A 46 -9.59 -19.27 3.82
CA LYS A 46 -9.30 -20.66 4.23
C LYS A 46 -9.07 -20.79 5.74
N TRP A 47 -8.49 -19.79 6.38
CA TRP A 47 -8.24 -19.76 7.83
C TRP A 47 -9.41 -19.18 8.64
N ASN A 48 -10.47 -18.72 7.96
CA ASN A 48 -11.61 -18.04 8.57
C ASN A 48 -11.18 -16.86 9.46
N ILE A 49 -10.21 -16.09 8.97
CA ILE A 49 -9.66 -14.92 9.66
C ILE A 49 -10.30 -13.67 9.09
N THR A 50 -10.73 -12.80 9.99
CA THR A 50 -11.16 -11.44 9.63
C THR A 50 -10.06 -10.47 10.03
N ALA A 51 -9.84 -9.50 9.16
CA ALA A 51 -8.97 -8.38 9.41
C ALA A 51 -9.37 -7.63 10.69
N GLY A 52 -8.40 -7.24 11.53
CA GLY A 52 -8.66 -6.35 12.64
C GLY A 52 -9.13 -4.96 12.18
N PRO A 53 -9.72 -4.12 13.05
CA PRO A 53 -10.21 -2.79 12.68
C PRO A 53 -9.11 -1.81 12.23
N LEU A 54 -7.85 -2.07 12.61
CA LEU A 54 -6.68 -1.35 12.07
C LEU A 54 -6.40 -1.71 10.60
N TRP A 55 -7.14 -2.68 10.08
CA TRP A 55 -6.89 -3.35 8.83
C TRP A 55 -8.12 -3.24 7.94
N ASN A 56 -8.19 -2.15 7.18
CA ASN A 56 -9.26 -1.93 6.21
C ASN A 56 -8.88 -2.57 4.86
N ILE A 57 -8.97 -3.91 4.74
CA ILE A 57 -8.59 -4.68 3.53
C ILE A 57 -9.58 -4.50 2.35
N SER A 58 -10.24 -3.35 2.24
CA SER A 58 -10.94 -2.98 1.01
C SER A 58 -10.02 -2.29 0.00
N GLY A 59 -8.76 -2.03 0.36
CA GLY A 59 -7.77 -1.30 -0.46
C GLY A 59 -6.42 -2.01 -0.63
N GLU A 60 -5.36 -1.21 -0.67
CA GLU A 60 -3.96 -1.61 -0.89
C GLU A 60 -3.35 -2.24 0.38
N PRO A 61 -3.08 -3.57 0.42
CA PRO A 61 -2.61 -4.24 1.63
C PRO A 61 -1.22 -3.77 2.09
N CYS A 62 -0.32 -3.42 1.18
CA CYS A 62 1.00 -2.87 1.52
C CYS A 62 0.93 -1.36 1.77
N SER A 63 0.16 -0.98 2.78
CA SER A 63 0.03 0.40 3.24
C SER A 63 0.06 0.50 4.77
N GLY A 64 0.28 1.71 5.29
CA GLY A 64 0.27 1.97 6.73
C GLY A 64 1.28 1.10 7.50
N ALA A 65 0.80 0.34 8.48
CA ALA A 65 1.64 -0.51 9.34
C ALA A 65 2.44 -1.57 8.57
N ALA A 66 1.93 -2.03 7.42
CA ALA A 66 2.61 -3.05 6.61
C ALA A 66 3.97 -2.59 6.03
N ILE A 67 4.22 -1.28 5.99
CA ILE A 67 5.45 -0.66 5.46
C ILE A 67 6.21 0.18 6.51
N ASN A 68 5.69 0.31 7.75
CA ASN A 68 6.19 1.27 8.75
C ASN A 68 6.96 0.58 9.89
N ASP A 69 7.96 -0.26 9.57
CA ASP A 69 8.85 -0.97 10.53
C ASP A 69 8.12 -1.56 11.76
N THR A 70 6.85 -1.91 11.58
CA THR A 70 5.99 -2.34 12.67
C THR A 70 6.38 -3.77 13.01
N SER A 71 6.47 -4.09 14.30
CA SER A 71 6.83 -5.45 14.71
C SER A 71 5.80 -6.45 14.21
N ILE A 72 6.25 -7.47 13.50
CA ILE A 72 5.38 -8.53 12.97
C ILE A 72 4.65 -9.33 14.06
N ASP A 73 5.19 -9.32 15.28
CA ASP A 73 4.65 -10.05 16.44
C ASP A 73 3.72 -9.19 17.31
N ASP A 74 3.47 -7.93 16.93
CA ASP A 74 2.56 -7.07 17.67
C ASP A 74 1.10 -7.52 17.48
N TRP A 75 0.49 -7.96 18.59
CA TRP A 75 -0.88 -8.45 18.66
C TRP A 75 -1.92 -7.43 18.19
N ALA A 76 -1.62 -6.13 18.27
CA ALA A 76 -2.50 -5.08 17.78
C ALA A 76 -2.72 -5.20 16.26
N PHE A 77 -1.73 -5.70 15.52
CA PHE A 77 -1.75 -5.82 14.07
C PHE A 77 -2.05 -7.23 13.58
N ASN A 78 -2.57 -8.12 14.43
CA ASN A 78 -2.89 -9.49 14.04
C ASN A 78 -4.20 -9.60 13.23
N PRO A 79 -4.22 -10.26 12.06
CA PRO A 79 -3.08 -10.84 11.33
C PRO A 79 -2.16 -9.78 10.71
N ALA A 80 -0.85 -9.96 10.88
CA ALA A 80 0.16 -8.98 10.48
C ALA A 80 0.78 -9.35 9.13
N ILE A 81 1.02 -8.36 8.28
CA ILE A 81 1.83 -8.49 7.06
C ILE A 81 2.94 -7.46 7.07
N ILE A 82 4.06 -7.80 6.44
CA ILE A 82 5.16 -6.86 6.17
C ILE A 82 5.44 -6.88 4.67
N CYS A 83 5.62 -5.70 4.12
CA CYS A 83 5.85 -5.50 2.70
C CYS A 83 7.21 -4.88 2.43
N ASN A 84 7.79 -5.25 1.29
CA ASN A 84 8.94 -4.57 0.71
C ASN A 84 8.49 -3.88 -0.58
N CYS A 85 8.65 -2.56 -0.63
CA CYS A 85 8.24 -1.72 -1.76
C CYS A 85 9.41 -1.16 -2.56
N ASP A 86 10.63 -1.65 -2.37
CA ASP A 86 11.83 -1.17 -3.09
C ASP A 86 11.92 -1.74 -4.53
N PHE A 87 10.94 -2.54 -4.94
CA PHE A 87 10.90 -3.17 -6.26
C PHE A 87 10.47 -2.19 -7.34
N GLU A 88 11.00 -2.40 -8.55
CA GLU A 88 10.69 -1.58 -9.74
C GLU A 88 10.79 -0.08 -9.44
N ASN A 89 11.86 0.32 -8.73
CA ASN A 89 12.14 1.69 -8.37
C ASN A 89 11.02 2.35 -7.53
N GLY A 90 10.38 1.57 -6.66
CA GLY A 90 9.32 2.04 -5.78
C GLY A 90 7.91 1.92 -6.36
N SER A 91 7.71 1.27 -7.50
CA SER A 91 6.37 1.15 -8.12
C SER A 91 5.59 -0.08 -7.66
N THR A 92 6.27 -1.11 -7.14
CA THR A 92 5.64 -2.39 -6.79
C THR A 92 6.00 -2.80 -5.38
N CYS A 93 5.00 -3.24 -4.63
CA CYS A 93 5.18 -3.81 -3.30
C CYS A 93 4.98 -5.32 -3.32
N HIS A 94 5.78 -6.02 -2.53
CA HIS A 94 5.66 -7.46 -2.31
C HIS A 94 5.46 -7.76 -0.83
N ILE A 95 4.51 -8.63 -0.53
CA ILE A 95 4.32 -9.18 0.81
C ILE A 95 5.48 -10.14 1.08
N THR A 96 6.31 -9.79 2.06
CA THR A 96 7.49 -10.58 2.43
C THR A 96 7.27 -11.42 3.66
N TYR A 97 6.33 -11.03 4.52
CA TYR A 97 5.96 -11.79 5.70
C TYR A 97 4.46 -11.74 5.96
N LEU A 98 3.92 -12.84 6.50
CA LEU A 98 2.56 -12.97 7.01
C LEU A 98 2.64 -13.72 8.34
N CYS A 99 2.13 -13.11 9.41
CA CYS A 99 2.06 -13.70 10.74
C CYS A 99 0.62 -13.68 11.27
N VAL A 100 0.21 -14.79 11.89
CA VAL A 100 -1.09 -14.90 12.55
C VAL A 100 -0.85 -15.38 13.97
N SER A 101 -1.05 -14.48 14.92
CA SER A 101 -1.00 -14.78 16.33
C SER A 101 -2.32 -15.44 16.73
N LEU A 102 -2.33 -16.76 16.82
CA LEU A 102 -3.45 -17.48 17.42
C LEU A 102 -3.49 -17.12 18.91
N SER A 103 -4.52 -16.40 19.34
CA SER A 103 -4.88 -16.44 20.75
C SER A 103 -5.27 -17.88 21.06
N LEU A 104 -4.36 -18.62 21.68
CA LEU A 104 -4.71 -19.79 22.45
C LEU A 104 -5.61 -19.29 23.57
N SER A 105 -6.91 -19.13 23.28
CA SER A 105 -7.92 -19.43 24.26
C SER A 105 -7.76 -20.92 24.54
N LEU A 106 -6.82 -21.24 25.43
CA LEU A 106 -6.84 -22.48 26.19
C LEU A 106 -8.24 -22.52 26.80
N SER A 107 -9.15 -23.18 26.12
CA SER A 107 -10.29 -23.81 26.75
C SER A 107 -9.69 -24.91 27.63
N LEU A 108 -9.18 -24.50 28.80
CA LEU A 108 -9.03 -25.34 29.98
C LEU A 108 -10.44 -25.73 30.43
N SER A 109 -11.15 -26.49 29.60
CA SER A 109 -12.48 -27.02 29.89
C SER A 109 -12.80 -28.22 28.98
N ARG A 110 -11.84 -29.14 28.82
CA ARG A 110 -12.06 -30.55 28.46
C ARG A 110 -10.77 -31.35 28.67
N THR A 111 -10.43 -31.83 29.86
CA THR A 111 -10.90 -33.12 30.37
C THR A 111 -10.36 -33.32 31.79
N ARG A 112 -11.23 -33.19 32.79
CA ARG A 112 -11.39 -34.21 33.84
C ARG A 112 -12.75 -34.05 34.49
#